data_AF-A0A259T6J6-F1
#
_entry.id   AF-A0A259T6J6-F1
#
_cell.length_a   1.000
_cell.length_b   1.000
_cell.length_c   1.000
_cell.angle_alpha   90.00
_cell.angle_beta   90.00
_cell.angle_gamma   90.00
#
_symmetry.space_group_name_H-M   'P 1'
#
loop_
_entity.id
_entity.type
_entity.pdbx_description
1 polymer ?
#
loop_
_entity_poly.entity_id
_entity_poly.type
_entity_poly.pdbx_seq_one_letter_code
_entity_poly.pdbx_strand_id
1 'polypeptide(L)'
;MAIGDPLTSRNQLYGRDSVDLLARTLYGETENDSESRVGVAWVVINRKNDTTYEFKNLNTVEEVVLYPSAFSCFNETDPNLAKCLKPDTSSQVWKNCVSVAQNVGTLANPIGDKLFYTQVDLFNANSKTENGKLLYKMSGTWVVVTSKILKGEHMFFNYQH
;
A
#
# COMPACT_ATOMS: atom_id res chain seq x y z
N MET A 1 1.30 -20.21 12.20
CA MET A 1 2.60 -19.78 11.64
C MET A 1 2.99 -18.48 12.30
N ALA A 2 4.27 -18.28 12.59
CA ALA A 2 4.74 -17.00 13.14
C ALA A 2 4.76 -15.92 12.04
N ILE A 3 4.70 -14.66 12.48
CA ILE A 3 4.85 -13.50 11.62
C ILE A 3 6.28 -13.50 11.06
N GLY A 4 6.40 -13.38 9.74
CA GLY A 4 7.67 -13.39 9.02
C GLY A 4 8.22 -14.78 8.65
N ASP A 5 7.52 -15.87 8.99
CA ASP A 5 7.94 -17.23 8.59
C ASP A 5 8.23 -17.29 7.09
N PRO A 6 9.38 -17.83 6.65
CA PRO A 6 9.78 -17.79 5.26
C PRO A 6 8.80 -18.55 4.37
N LEU A 7 8.45 -17.93 3.24
CA LEU A 7 7.59 -18.50 2.21
C LEU A 7 8.42 -18.93 0.99
N THR A 8 8.01 -20.02 0.36
CA THR A 8 8.62 -20.55 -0.86
C THR A 8 7.88 -20.10 -2.11
N SER A 9 6.65 -19.59 -2.00
CA SER A 9 5.88 -19.08 -3.13
C SER A 9 4.83 -18.02 -2.72
N ARG A 10 4.41 -17.21 -3.70
CA ARG A 10 3.32 -16.22 -3.56
C ARG A 10 2.01 -16.86 -3.10
N ASN A 11 1.72 -18.09 -3.52
CA ASN A 11 0.48 -18.79 -3.14
C ASN A 11 0.34 -19.03 -1.64
N GLN A 12 1.45 -19.03 -0.89
CA GLN A 12 1.42 -19.17 0.56
C GLN A 12 1.08 -17.86 1.28
N LEU A 13 0.81 -16.77 0.56
CA LEU A 13 0.26 -15.54 1.14
C LEU A 13 -1.24 -15.69 1.44
N TYR A 14 -1.98 -16.52 0.70
CA TYR A 14 -3.40 -16.78 0.96
C TYR A 14 -3.57 -17.56 2.27
N GLY A 15 -4.58 -17.19 3.05
CA GLY A 15 -4.88 -17.73 4.37
C GLY A 15 -3.91 -17.30 5.47
N ARG A 16 -3.06 -16.29 5.24
CA ARG A 16 -2.13 -15.79 6.26
C ARG A 16 -2.80 -14.81 7.20
N ASP A 17 -2.21 -14.71 8.40
CA ASP A 17 -2.62 -13.72 9.39
C ASP A 17 -2.54 -12.30 8.80
N SER A 18 -3.55 -11.47 9.10
CA SER A 18 -3.66 -10.12 8.56
C SER A 18 -2.49 -9.22 8.97
N VAL A 19 -1.91 -9.42 10.15
CA VAL A 19 -0.72 -8.69 10.60
C VAL A 19 0.49 -9.11 9.80
N ASP A 20 0.66 -10.41 9.53
CA ASP A 20 1.78 -10.90 8.71
C ASP A 20 1.68 -10.38 7.28
N LEU A 21 0.50 -10.44 6.67
CA LEU A 21 0.26 -9.91 5.33
C LEU A 21 0.56 -8.42 5.25
N LEU A 22 0.00 -7.64 6.18
CA LEU A 22 0.22 -6.20 6.21
C LEU A 22 1.71 -5.87 6.45
N ALA A 23 2.40 -6.58 7.34
CA ALA A 23 3.83 -6.35 7.58
C ALA A 23 4.68 -6.62 6.33
N ARG A 24 4.37 -7.68 5.57
CA ARG A 24 5.05 -7.99 4.28
C ARG A 24 4.79 -6.90 3.25
N THR A 25 3.56 -6.42 3.14
CA THR A 25 3.20 -5.30 2.27
C THR A 25 4.01 -4.06 2.63
N LEU A 26 4.04 -3.66 3.90
CA LEU A 26 4.79 -2.49 4.35
C LEU A 26 6.30 -2.64 4.11
N TYR A 27 6.82 -3.86 4.28
CA TYR A 27 8.23 -4.14 4.01
C TYR A 27 8.56 -4.06 2.51
N GLY A 28 7.67 -4.52 1.64
CA GLY A 28 7.83 -4.40 0.19
C GLY A 28 7.72 -2.97 -0.31
N GLU A 29 6.72 -2.23 0.17
CA GLU A 29 6.32 -0.92 -0.34
C GLU A 29 7.12 0.23 0.29
N THR A 30 7.62 0.08 1.53
CA THR A 30 8.16 1.21 2.29
C THR A 30 9.47 0.88 3.02
N GLU A 31 10.24 -0.11 2.55
CA GLU A 31 11.51 -0.51 3.19
C GLU A 31 12.42 0.70 3.51
N ASN A 32 12.63 1.54 2.50
CA ASN A 32 13.50 2.72 2.56
C ASN A 32 12.76 4.02 2.91
N ASP A 33 11.45 3.96 3.18
CA ASP A 33 10.62 5.12 3.48
C ASP A 33 9.75 4.85 4.72
N SER A 34 10.34 5.09 5.88
CA SER A 34 9.63 4.90 7.15
C SER A 34 8.53 5.93 7.39
N GLU A 35 8.59 7.11 6.73
CA GLU A 35 7.61 8.17 6.92
C GLU A 35 6.27 7.85 6.23
N SER A 36 6.30 7.17 5.09
CA SER A 36 5.10 6.74 4.37
C SER A 36 4.44 5.49 4.97
N ARG A 37 5.16 4.72 5.79
CA ARG A 37 4.75 3.39 6.26
C ARG A 37 3.37 3.36 6.90
N VAL A 38 3.09 4.32 7.80
CA VAL A 38 1.78 4.43 8.45
C VAL A 38 0.70 4.84 7.43
N GLY A 39 1.04 5.68 6.45
CA GLY A 39 0.15 6.03 5.34
C GLY A 39 -0.23 4.80 4.51
N VAL A 40 0.73 3.97 4.09
CA VAL A 40 0.46 2.74 3.33
C VAL A 40 -0.36 1.75 4.15
N ALA A 41 -0.11 1.64 5.46
CA ALA A 41 -0.94 0.82 6.34
C ALA A 41 -2.40 1.30 6.35
N TRP A 42 -2.61 2.62 6.44
CA TRP A 42 -3.93 3.22 6.34
C TRP A 42 -4.57 3.10 4.95
N VAL A 43 -3.80 3.06 3.86
CA VAL A 43 -4.35 2.72 2.53
C VAL A 43 -5.02 1.36 2.56
N VAL A 44 -4.39 0.34 3.15
CA VAL A 44 -4.99 -1.00 3.26
C VAL A 44 -6.31 -0.94 4.06
N ILE A 45 -6.31 -0.24 5.18
CA ILE A 45 -7.51 -0.10 6.03
C ILE A 45 -8.62 0.70 5.32
N ASN A 46 -8.27 1.80 4.64
CA ASN A 46 -9.22 2.63 3.90
C ASN A 46 -9.84 1.84 2.74
N ARG A 47 -9.04 1.09 1.97
CA ARG A 47 -9.54 0.22 0.89
C ARG A 47 -10.46 -0.87 1.44
N LYS A 48 -10.10 -1.47 2.58
CA LYS A 48 -10.93 -2.49 3.25
C LYS A 48 -12.30 -1.96 3.68
N ASN A 49 -12.33 -0.67 4.04
CA ASN A 49 -13.53 0.01 4.53
C ASN A 49 -14.24 0.82 3.43
N ASP A 50 -13.72 0.84 2.21
CA ASP A 50 -14.40 1.50 1.09
C ASP A 50 -15.67 0.72 0.77
N THR A 51 -16.75 1.45 0.53
CA THR A 51 -18.06 0.88 0.18
C THR A 51 -18.58 1.45 -1.14
N THR A 52 -17.77 2.26 -1.82
CA THR A 52 -18.26 3.13 -2.89
C THR A 52 -17.83 2.69 -4.28
N TYR A 53 -16.58 2.26 -4.47
CA TYR A 53 -16.03 2.15 -5.83
C TYR A 53 -15.21 0.87 -6.06
N GLU A 54 -13.88 0.99 -6.20
CA GLU A 54 -12.98 -0.05 -6.70
C GLU A 54 -12.76 -1.14 -5.66
N PHE A 55 -12.78 -0.77 -4.39
CA PHE A 55 -12.47 -1.67 -3.28
C PHE A 55 -13.71 -2.10 -2.49
N LYS A 56 -14.92 -1.71 -2.94
CA LYS A 56 -16.20 -1.97 -2.24
C LYS A 56 -16.52 -3.42 -1.89
N ASN A 57 -15.84 -4.36 -2.54
CA ASN A 57 -16.03 -5.80 -2.34
C ASN A 57 -14.84 -6.47 -1.62
N LEU A 58 -13.83 -5.69 -1.17
CA LEU A 58 -12.65 -6.19 -0.48
C LEU A 58 -12.79 -5.88 1.01
N ASN A 59 -13.30 -6.84 1.78
CA ASN A 59 -13.69 -6.63 3.18
C ASN A 59 -12.64 -7.10 4.18
N THR A 60 -11.54 -7.70 3.70
CA THR A 60 -10.43 -8.22 4.50
C THR A 60 -9.09 -7.64 4.07
N VAL A 61 -8.10 -7.67 4.97
CA VAL A 61 -6.73 -7.27 4.64
C VAL A 61 -6.17 -8.15 3.52
N GLU A 62 -6.48 -9.45 3.54
CA GLU A 62 -6.05 -10.38 2.50
C GLU A 62 -6.62 -10.01 1.13
N GLU A 63 -7.93 -9.74 1.03
CA GLU A 63 -8.56 -9.34 -0.22
C GLU A 63 -7.96 -8.04 -0.78
N VAL A 64 -7.69 -7.06 0.08
CA VAL A 64 -7.07 -5.79 -0.33
C VAL A 64 -5.62 -5.98 -0.78
N VAL A 65 -4.83 -6.71 0.00
CA VAL A 65 -3.39 -6.90 -0.25
C VAL A 65 -3.15 -7.77 -1.48
N LEU A 66 -3.97 -8.80 -1.68
CA LEU A 66 -3.81 -9.77 -2.77
C LEU A 66 -4.65 -9.44 -4.00
N TYR A 67 -5.43 -8.35 -3.98
CA TYR A 67 -6.12 -7.85 -5.16
C TYR A 67 -5.12 -7.64 -6.30
N PRO A 68 -5.45 -8.05 -7.54
CA PRO A 68 -4.52 -8.01 -8.66
C PRO A 68 -3.86 -6.62 -8.82
N SER A 69 -2.53 -6.60 -8.76
CA SER A 69 -1.70 -5.40 -8.92
C SER A 69 -1.97 -4.26 -7.93
N ALA A 70 -2.66 -4.50 -6.80
CA ALA A 70 -2.90 -3.49 -5.77
C ALA A 70 -1.63 -3.03 -5.05
N PHE A 71 -0.65 -3.92 -4.94
CA PHE A 71 0.67 -3.72 -4.34
C PHE A 71 1.70 -4.41 -5.23
N SER A 72 2.57 -3.63 -5.87
CA SER A 72 3.46 -4.17 -6.91
C SER A 72 4.50 -5.12 -6.34
N CYS A 73 4.87 -4.97 -5.07
CA CYS A 73 5.85 -5.83 -4.41
C CYS A 73 5.48 -7.32 -4.40
N PHE A 74 4.21 -7.68 -4.66
CA PHE A 74 3.76 -9.07 -4.79
C PHE A 74 3.63 -9.57 -6.24
N ASN A 75 3.97 -8.76 -7.24
CA ASN A 75 3.99 -9.20 -8.64
C ASN A 75 5.15 -10.19 -8.85
N GLU A 76 4.94 -11.22 -9.68
CA GLU A 76 5.95 -12.28 -9.90
C GLU A 76 7.29 -11.76 -10.43
N THR A 77 7.26 -10.66 -11.18
CA THR A 77 8.44 -10.03 -11.76
C THR A 77 9.04 -8.93 -10.89
N ASP A 78 8.43 -8.60 -9.75
CA ASP A 78 8.92 -7.55 -8.88
C ASP A 78 10.09 -8.07 -8.01
N PRO A 79 11.25 -7.40 -8.00
CA PRO A 79 12.40 -7.83 -7.20
C PRO A 79 12.11 -7.85 -5.69
N ASN A 80 11.12 -7.10 -5.23
CA ASN A 80 10.71 -7.05 -3.83
C ASN A 80 9.94 -8.31 -3.39
N LEU A 81 9.46 -9.14 -4.31
CA LEU A 81 8.71 -10.34 -3.95
C LEU A 81 9.54 -11.26 -3.05
N ALA A 82 10.82 -11.47 -3.38
CA ALA A 82 11.70 -12.35 -2.62
C ALA A 82 11.83 -11.92 -1.15
N LYS A 83 12.04 -10.62 -0.90
CA LYS A 83 12.14 -10.07 0.46
C LYS A 83 10.79 -10.02 1.17
N CYS A 84 9.67 -9.88 0.45
CA CYS A 84 8.34 -9.98 1.05
C CYS A 84 8.01 -11.41 1.48
N LEU A 85 8.44 -12.42 0.72
CA LEU A 85 8.26 -13.84 1.06
C LEU A 85 9.19 -14.30 2.18
N LYS A 86 10.42 -13.77 2.23
CA LYS A 86 11.44 -14.11 3.23
C LYS A 86 12.05 -12.83 3.82
N PRO A 87 11.29 -12.10 4.67
CA PRO A 87 11.80 -10.86 5.27
C PRO A 87 12.97 -11.16 6.21
N ASP A 88 13.91 -10.22 6.31
CA ASP A 88 14.91 -10.28 7.38
C ASP A 88 14.24 -9.91 8.71
N THR A 89 13.81 -10.92 9.46
CA THR A 89 13.08 -10.75 10.71
C THR A 89 13.92 -10.15 11.83
N SER A 90 15.24 -10.13 11.68
CA SER A 90 16.15 -9.51 12.64
C SER A 90 16.29 -8.01 12.43
N SER A 91 16.01 -7.53 11.21
CA SER A 91 16.16 -6.12 10.83
C SER A 91 15.23 -5.19 11.61
N GLN A 92 15.70 -3.96 11.85
CA GLN A 92 14.89 -2.93 12.50
C GLN A 92 13.71 -2.50 11.62
N VAL A 93 13.90 -2.55 10.29
CA VAL A 93 12.87 -2.21 9.32
C VAL A 93 11.70 -3.19 9.40
N TRP A 94 11.96 -4.49 9.39
CA TRP A 94 10.93 -5.51 9.56
C TRP A 94 10.19 -5.35 10.88
N LYS A 95 10.92 -5.20 12.00
CA LYS A 95 10.33 -4.98 13.32
C LYS A 95 9.40 -3.77 13.36
N ASN A 96 9.76 -2.68 12.67
CA ASN A 96 8.89 -1.52 12.55
C ASN A 96 7.66 -1.80 11.68
N CYS A 97 7.80 -2.53 10.57
CA CYS A 97 6.65 -2.96 9.75
C CYS A 97 5.66 -3.81 10.54
N VAL A 98 6.15 -4.78 11.32
CA VAL A 98 5.31 -5.58 12.22
C VAL A 98 4.63 -4.72 13.28
N SER A 99 5.36 -3.81 13.91
CA SER A 99 4.81 -2.89 14.91
C SER A 99 3.69 -2.02 14.32
N VAL A 100 3.89 -1.44 13.14
CA VAL A 100 2.85 -0.66 12.46
C VAL A 100 1.66 -1.56 12.10
N ALA A 101 1.89 -2.76 11.55
CA ALA A 101 0.82 -3.68 11.18
C ALA A 101 -0.04 -4.12 12.37
N GLN A 102 0.58 -4.37 13.53
CA GLN A 102 -0.13 -4.74 14.76
C GLN A 102 -0.97 -3.60 15.33
N ASN A 103 -0.49 -2.36 15.17
CA ASN A 103 -1.05 -1.19 15.85
C ASN A 103 -1.78 -0.22 14.93
N VAL A 104 -1.95 -0.52 13.64
CA VAL A 104 -2.49 0.44 12.65
C VAL A 104 -3.82 1.06 13.11
N GLY A 105 -4.70 0.29 13.75
CA GLY A 105 -6.00 0.78 14.24
C GLY A 105 -5.91 1.78 15.41
N THR A 106 -4.77 1.86 16.10
CA THR A 106 -4.53 2.84 17.18
C THR A 106 -3.65 4.00 16.75
N LEU A 107 -3.01 3.92 15.57
CA LEU A 107 -2.19 4.99 15.03
C LEU A 107 -3.08 6.06 14.40
N ALA A 108 -2.70 7.34 14.55
CA ALA A 108 -3.39 8.41 13.82
C ALA A 108 -3.28 8.16 12.30
N ASN A 109 -4.36 8.39 11.57
CA ASN A 109 -4.37 8.28 10.11
C ASN A 109 -3.78 9.55 9.48
N PRO A 110 -2.56 9.52 8.92
CA PRO A 110 -1.89 10.71 8.42
C PRO A 110 -2.33 11.11 7.02
N ILE A 111 -3.12 10.26 6.35
CA ILE A 111 -3.57 10.46 4.96
C ILE A 111 -5.07 10.76 4.88
N GLY A 112 -5.82 10.55 5.96
CA GLY A 112 -7.27 10.66 5.95
C GLY A 112 -7.88 9.53 5.11
N ASP A 113 -8.71 9.88 4.14
CA ASP A 113 -9.51 8.95 3.32
C ASP A 113 -8.83 8.47 2.03
N LYS A 114 -7.53 8.71 1.84
CA LYS A 114 -6.88 8.37 0.55
C LYS A 114 -6.85 6.86 0.32
N LEU A 115 -7.21 6.48 -0.90
CA LEU A 115 -7.25 5.09 -1.37
C LEU A 115 -6.07 4.76 -2.29
N PHE A 116 -5.42 5.77 -2.86
CA PHE A 116 -4.34 5.59 -3.83
C PHE A 116 -3.06 6.26 -3.34
N TYR A 117 -1.93 5.72 -3.76
CA TYR A 117 -0.63 6.32 -3.54
C TYR A 117 0.33 5.94 -4.67
N THR A 118 1.38 6.74 -4.82
CA THR A 118 2.51 6.45 -5.70
C THR A 118 3.71 7.28 -5.23
N GLN A 119 4.91 6.96 -5.69
CA GLN A 119 6.08 7.80 -5.40
C GLN A 119 5.85 9.22 -5.91
N VAL A 120 6.26 10.22 -5.15
CA VAL A 120 6.00 11.65 -5.43
C VAL A 120 6.59 12.08 -6.78
N ASP A 121 7.77 11.57 -7.14
CA ASP A 121 8.39 11.87 -8.42
C ASP A 121 7.59 11.30 -9.60
N LEU A 122 7.08 10.07 -9.46
CA LEU A 122 6.21 9.46 -10.45
C LEU A 122 4.87 10.19 -10.53
N PHE A 123 4.31 10.61 -9.39
CA PHE A 123 3.10 11.43 -9.36
C PHE A 123 3.30 12.72 -10.16
N ASN A 124 4.39 13.44 -9.89
CA ASN A 124 4.71 14.70 -10.55
C ASN A 124 4.96 14.53 -12.05
N ALA A 125 5.72 13.50 -12.44
CA ALA A 125 6.02 13.20 -13.84
C ALA A 125 4.77 12.81 -14.65
N ASN A 126 3.80 12.14 -14.01
CA ASN A 126 2.56 11.69 -14.63
C ASN A 126 1.36 12.59 -14.34
N SER A 127 1.59 13.82 -13.87
CA SER A 127 0.52 14.80 -13.61
C SER A 127 0.57 15.97 -14.58
N LYS A 128 -0.60 16.54 -14.86
CA LYS A 128 -0.73 17.82 -15.56
C LYS A 128 -1.90 18.62 -15.02
N THR A 129 -1.88 19.93 -15.22
CA THR A 129 -3.04 20.79 -14.97
C THR A 129 -3.69 21.14 -16.29
N GLU A 130 -4.99 20.87 -16.42
CA GLU A 130 -5.78 21.20 -17.60
C GLU A 130 -7.14 21.75 -17.14
N ASN A 131 -7.55 22.90 -17.67
CA ASN A 131 -8.81 23.57 -17.30
C ASN A 131 -9.00 23.76 -15.77
N GLY A 132 -7.92 24.09 -15.06
CA GLY A 132 -7.92 24.30 -13.61
C GLY A 132 -8.04 23.02 -12.77
N LYS A 133 -8.03 21.84 -13.40
CA LYS A 133 -8.07 20.54 -12.73
C LYS A 133 -6.69 19.89 -12.74
N LEU A 134 -6.30 19.29 -11.62
CA LEU A 134 -5.13 18.42 -11.56
C LEU A 134 -5.51 17.04 -12.10
N LEU A 135 -4.83 16.57 -13.13
CA LEU A 135 -4.99 15.23 -13.68
C LEU A 135 -3.75 14.38 -13.38
N TYR A 136 -3.97 13.09 -13.15
CA TYR A 136 -2.93 12.07 -13.02
C TYR A 136 -3.16 10.95 -14.03
N LYS A 137 -2.10 10.47 -14.67
CA LYS A 137 -2.17 9.37 -15.65
C LYS A 137 -2.14 8.02 -14.93
N MET A 138 -3.31 7.52 -14.57
CA MET A 138 -3.48 6.22 -13.90
C MET A 138 -3.75 5.12 -14.93
N SER A 139 -2.85 4.14 -15.01
CA SER A 139 -2.97 2.98 -15.92
C SER A 139 -3.32 3.34 -17.37
N GLY A 140 -2.71 4.42 -17.87
CA GLY A 140 -2.94 4.93 -19.23
C GLY A 140 -4.10 5.92 -19.39
N THR A 141 -4.94 6.07 -18.37
CA THR A 141 -6.10 6.98 -18.38
C THR A 141 -5.85 8.22 -17.52
N TRP A 142 -6.27 9.39 -17.99
CA TRP A 142 -6.21 10.61 -17.19
C TRP A 142 -7.40 10.68 -16.24
N VAL A 143 -7.14 10.72 -14.93
CA VAL A 143 -8.15 10.88 -13.88
C VAL A 143 -7.99 12.24 -13.20
N VAL A 144 -9.10 12.85 -12.78
CA VAL A 144 -9.08 14.13 -12.06
C VAL A 144 -8.78 13.87 -10.58
N VAL A 145 -7.67 14.36 -10.08
CA VAL A 145 -7.31 14.25 -8.66
C VAL A 145 -8.19 15.19 -7.85
N THR A 146 -8.91 14.65 -6.85
CA THR A 146 -9.86 15.39 -6.02
C THR A 146 -9.24 15.86 -4.71
N SER A 147 -8.29 15.10 -4.17
CA SER A 147 -7.54 15.48 -2.98
C SER A 147 -6.21 14.73 -2.94
N LYS A 148 -5.19 15.33 -2.33
CA LYS A 148 -3.87 14.72 -2.19
C LYS A 148 -3.13 15.18 -0.93
N ILE A 149 -2.19 14.36 -0.46
CA ILE A 149 -1.31 14.67 0.66
C ILE A 149 0.02 13.92 0.48
N LEU A 150 1.13 14.62 0.72
CA LEU A 150 2.47 14.06 0.71
C LEU A 150 2.84 13.57 2.11
N LYS A 151 3.39 12.35 2.21
CA LYS A 151 4.07 11.80 3.39
C LYS A 151 5.28 11.02 2.90
N GLY A 152 6.44 11.22 3.52
CA GLY A 152 7.68 10.63 3.02
C GLY A 152 7.88 10.87 1.53
N GLU A 153 8.17 9.80 0.81
CA GLU A 153 8.37 9.79 -0.64
C GLU A 153 7.08 9.50 -1.42
N HIS A 154 5.92 9.40 -0.76
CA HIS A 154 4.67 8.99 -1.40
C HIS A 154 3.61 10.10 -1.42
N MET A 155 3.04 10.33 -2.61
CA MET A 155 1.83 11.11 -2.78
C MET A 155 0.61 10.21 -2.59
N PHE A 156 -0.18 10.46 -1.56
CA PHE A 156 -1.47 9.80 -1.32
C PHE A 156 -2.58 10.66 -1.90
N PHE A 157 -3.53 10.07 -2.64
CA PHE A 157 -4.55 10.82 -3.34
C PHE A 157 -5.86 10.04 -3.55
N ASN A 158 -6.92 10.78 -3.85
CA ASN A 158 -8.19 10.29 -4.39
C ASN A 158 -8.44 10.96 -5.75
N TYR A 159 -9.27 10.35 -6.58
CA TYR A 159 -9.66 10.90 -7.88
C TYR A 159 -11.18 10.87 -8.07
N GLN A 160 -11.67 11.61 -9.06
CA GLN A 160 -13.07 11.69 -9.42
C GLN A 160 -13.48 10.42 -10.18
N HIS A 161 -14.43 9.67 -9.62
CA HIS A 161 -15.08 8.53 -10.27
C HIS A 161 -16.07 8.98 -11.35
#